data_AF-A0A9W7Y5U3-F1
#
_entry.id   AF-A0A9W7Y5U3-F1
#
_cell.length_a   1.000
_cell.length_b   1.000
_cell.length_c   1.000
_cell.angle_alpha   90.00
_cell.angle_beta   90.00
_cell.angle_gamma   90.00
#
_symmetry.space_group_name_H-M   'P 1'
#
loop_
_entity.id
_entity.type
_entity.pdbx_description
1 polymer ?
#
loop_
_entity_poly.entity_id
_entity_poly.type
_entity_poly.pdbx_seq_one_letter_code
_entity_poly.pdbx_strand_id
1 'polypeptide(L)'
;MLHRRFDAGSSDTYAARFAKTSTRRSDSIVIQYGTGMVAIDPGQDTLSWGSIHAANITFGEAVLMTPEFDAQFDGLFGLAFSPLSSPGLKPPFLTLANRGLLNANQFSFTLGDDGGWLDLGKIP
;
A
#
# COMPACT_ATOMS: atom_id res chain seq x y z
N MET A 1 2.66 -15.66 15.31
CA MET A 1 2.98 -16.09 13.94
C MET A 1 3.61 -14.87 13.30
N LEU A 2 4.89 -14.89 12.94
CA LEU A 2 5.58 -13.67 12.51
C LEU A 2 5.10 -13.30 11.10
N HIS A 3 4.49 -12.12 10.94
CA HIS A 3 4.16 -11.58 9.61
C HIS A 3 5.46 -11.36 8.81
N ARG A 4 5.39 -11.47 7.49
CA ARG A 4 6.52 -11.22 6.60
C ARG A 4 6.73 -9.72 6.44
N ARG A 5 7.96 -9.36 6.08
CA ARG A 5 8.32 -8.00 5.68
C ARG A 5 8.52 -7.98 4.17
N PHE A 6 8.26 -6.83 3.57
CA PHE A 6 8.61 -6.60 2.18
C PHE A 6 10.13 -6.73 2.00
N ASP A 7 10.56 -7.41 0.94
CA ASP A 7 11.98 -7.56 0.59
C ASP A 7 12.22 -6.91 -0.78
N ALA A 8 12.72 -5.68 -0.75
CA ALA A 8 13.09 -4.92 -1.94
C ALA A 8 14.09 -5.64 -2.83
N GLY A 9 14.97 -6.49 -2.28
CA GLY A 9 15.97 -7.24 -3.03
C GLY A 9 15.39 -8.39 -3.85
N SER A 10 14.14 -8.78 -3.59
CA SER A 10 13.43 -9.86 -4.30
C SER A 10 12.65 -9.38 -5.53
N SER A 11 12.62 -8.06 -5.80
CA SER A 11 11.86 -7.48 -6.90
C SER A 11 12.77 -6.81 -7.92
N ASP A 12 12.67 -7.25 -9.17
CA ASP A 12 13.42 -6.68 -10.29
C ASP A 12 12.85 -5.33 -10.76
N THR A 13 11.64 -4.96 -10.32
CA THR A 13 10.98 -3.69 -10.71
C THR A 13 10.92 -2.66 -9.58
N TYR A 14 11.47 -2.98 -8.41
CA TYR A 14 11.49 -2.07 -7.27
C TYR A 14 12.41 -0.87 -7.51
N ALA A 15 11.92 0.31 -7.13
CA ALA A 15 12.67 1.55 -7.09
C ALA A 15 12.40 2.30 -5.80
N ALA A 16 13.44 2.51 -4.99
CA ALA A 16 13.37 3.31 -3.78
C ALA A 16 12.98 4.77 -4.09
N ARG A 17 12.21 5.41 -3.20
CA ARG A 17 11.77 6.80 -3.34
C ARG A 17 12.14 7.57 -2.07
N PHE A 18 12.68 8.77 -2.23
CA PHE A 18 13.00 9.64 -1.09
C PHE A 18 11.83 10.58 -0.80
N ALA A 19 11.43 10.69 0.46
CA ALA A 19 10.48 11.70 0.88
C ALA A 19 11.10 13.09 0.70
N LYS A 20 10.39 14.02 0.05
CA LYS A 20 10.85 15.42 -0.15
C LYS A 20 10.75 16.28 1.12
N THR A 21 10.82 15.68 2.31
CA THR A 21 10.56 16.39 3.57
C THR A 21 11.84 16.50 4.40
N SER A 22 12.49 17.66 4.25
CA SER A 22 13.40 18.30 5.23
C SER A 22 14.79 17.70 5.48
N THR A 23 15.82 18.24 4.81
CA THR A 23 17.24 18.51 5.19
C THR A 23 18.03 17.65 6.20
N ARG A 24 17.53 16.55 6.76
CA ARG A 24 18.27 15.63 7.60
C ARG A 24 17.88 14.20 7.25
N ARG A 25 18.91 13.37 7.17
CA ARG A 25 18.98 11.98 6.72
C ARG A 25 18.20 11.01 7.63
N SER A 26 16.88 11.21 7.74
CA SER A 26 15.91 10.29 8.36
C SER A 26 14.54 10.54 7.69
N ASP A 27 14.38 10.01 6.48
CA ASP A 27 13.30 10.32 5.51
C ASP A 27 12.03 9.44 5.69
N SER A 28 11.90 8.73 6.81
CA SER A 28 10.76 7.84 7.05
C SER A 28 9.50 8.63 7.42
N ILE A 29 8.36 8.28 6.83
CA ILE A 29 7.04 8.82 7.18
C ILE A 29 6.48 8.01 8.35
N VAL A 30 6.04 8.67 9.41
CA VAL A 30 5.38 7.99 10.53
C VAL A 30 3.87 8.06 10.36
N ILE A 31 3.21 6.90 10.43
CA ILE A 31 1.76 6.76 10.43
C ILE A 31 1.32 6.19 11.78
N GLN A 32 0.35 6.83 12.42
CA GLN A 32 -0.19 6.40 13.70
C GLN A 32 -1.59 5.81 13.52
N TYR A 33 -1.81 4.62 14.06
CA TYR A 33 -3.10 3.93 14.08
C TYR A 33 -3.47 3.62 15.54
N GLY A 34 -4.35 4.44 16.12
CA GLY A 34 -4.68 4.35 17.54
C GLY A 34 -3.44 4.53 18.40
N THR A 35 -3.11 3.53 19.22
CA THR A 35 -1.92 3.52 20.07
C THR A 35 -0.65 3.05 19.35
N GLY A 36 -0.79 2.37 18.22
CA GLY A 36 0.34 1.86 17.45
C GLY A 36 0.87 2.86 16.42
N MET A 37 2.13 2.69 16.01
CA MET A 37 2.72 3.44 14.90
C MET A 37 3.53 2.55 13.95
N VAL A 38 3.62 2.98 12.69
CA VAL A 38 4.52 2.42 11.68
C VAL A 38 5.33 3.56 11.08
N ALA A 39 6.65 3.41 11.04
CA ALA A 39 7.51 4.24 10.19
C ALA A 39 7.71 3.52 8.86
N ILE A 40 7.52 4.26 7.77
CA ILE A 40 7.63 3.74 6.42
C ILE A 40 8.65 4.52 5.58
N ASP A 41 9.36 3.82 4.72
CA ASP A 41 10.17 4.41 3.67
C ASP A 41 9.41 4.32 2.33
N PRO A 42 9.28 5.42 1.56
CA PRO A 42 8.57 5.37 0.29
C PRO A 42 9.28 4.49 -0.75
N GLY A 43 8.51 3.65 -1.42
CA GLY A 43 8.96 2.82 -2.53
C GLY A 43 8.03 2.91 -3.73
N GLN A 44 8.49 2.41 -4.86
CA GLN A 44 7.69 2.24 -6.06
C GLN A 44 7.99 0.88 -6.67
N ASP A 45 6.96 0.15 -7.08
CA ASP A 45 7.11 -1.17 -7.69
C ASP A 45 5.92 -1.52 -8.61
N THR A 46 5.93 -2.71 -9.20
CA THR A 46 4.83 -3.29 -9.96
C THR A 46 3.82 -3.95 -9.04
N LEU A 47 2.59 -3.45 -9.05
CA LEU A 47 1.46 -4.09 -8.37
C LEU A 47 0.88 -5.19 -9.26
N SER A 48 0.76 -6.39 -8.71
CA SER A 48 -0.05 -7.47 -9.29
C SER A 48 -1.28 -7.73 -8.40
N TRP A 49 -2.48 -7.62 -8.98
CA TRP A 49 -3.75 -7.87 -8.28
C TRP A 49 -4.71 -8.62 -9.20
N GLY A 50 -4.91 -9.92 -8.96
CA GLY A 50 -5.66 -10.77 -9.88
C GLY A 50 -5.03 -10.70 -11.28
N SER A 51 -5.79 -10.24 -12.28
CA SER A 51 -5.31 -10.02 -13.65
C SER A 51 -4.72 -8.63 -13.91
N ILE A 52 -4.69 -7.75 -12.92
CA ILE A 52 -4.16 -6.39 -13.05
C ILE A 52 -2.65 -6.45 -12.79
N HIS A 53 -1.86 -5.95 -13.75
CA HIS A 53 -0.44 -5.71 -13.58
C HIS A 53 -0.15 -4.24 -13.88
N ALA A 54 0.28 -3.49 -12.86
CA ALA A 54 0.48 -2.05 -12.97
C ALA A 54 1.86 -1.67 -12.43
N ALA A 55 2.74 -1.24 -13.34
CA ALA A 55 4.05 -0.71 -12.97
C ALA A 55 3.93 0.62 -12.23
N ASN A 56 4.99 1.04 -11.54
CA ASN A 56 5.12 2.38 -10.97
C ASN A 56 4.01 2.73 -9.96
N ILE A 57 3.60 1.78 -9.12
CA ILE A 57 2.70 2.02 -7.99
C ILE A 57 3.54 2.39 -6.76
N THR A 58 3.23 3.52 -6.14
CA THR A 58 3.91 3.97 -4.92
C THR A 58 3.30 3.33 -3.68
N PHE A 59 4.13 2.92 -2.74
CA PHE A 59 3.73 2.36 -1.45
C PHE A 59 4.76 2.73 -0.37
N GLY A 60 4.48 2.37 0.88
CA GLY A 60 5.42 2.52 1.99
C GLY A 60 5.94 1.17 2.47
N GLU A 61 7.25 1.03 2.54
CA GLU A 61 7.92 -0.11 3.16
C GLU A 61 8.01 0.11 4.67
N ALA A 62 7.46 -0.79 5.48
CA ALA A 62 7.52 -0.67 6.94
C ALA A 62 8.94 -0.97 7.46
N VAL A 63 9.62 0.06 7.95
CA VAL A 63 10.98 -0.03 8.52
C VAL A 63 10.97 -0.17 10.04
N LEU A 64 9.96 0.39 10.70
CA LEU A 64 9.73 0.26 12.13
C LEU A 64 8.23 0.15 12.40
N MET A 65 7.85 -0.68 13.36
CA MET A 65 6.47 -0.78 13.82
C MET A 65 6.44 -1.12 15.31
N THR A 66 5.37 -0.70 15.98
CA THR A 66 5.12 -1.07 17.37
C THR A 66 4.42 -2.45 17.44
N PRO A 67 4.41 -3.11 18.62
CA PRO A 67 3.88 -4.48 18.75
C PRO A 67 2.39 -4.64 18.42
N GLU A 68 1.63 -3.55 18.37
CA GLU A 68 0.20 -3.55 17.99
C GLU A 68 -0.04 -4.03 16.55
N PHE A 69 1.01 -4.13 15.72
CA PHE A 69 0.95 -4.68 14.37
C PHE A 69 1.33 -6.17 14.28
N ASP A 70 1.35 -6.91 15.40
CA ASP A 70 1.40 -8.38 15.35
C ASP A 70 0.07 -8.93 14.83
N ALA A 71 -0.02 -9.04 13.51
CA ALA A 71 -1.24 -9.38 12.80
C ALA A 71 -1.04 -10.60 11.88
N GLN A 72 -2.15 -11.18 11.43
CA GLN A 72 -2.15 -12.26 10.45
C GLN A 72 -1.90 -11.78 9.00
N PHE A 73 -1.73 -10.47 8.80
CA PHE A 73 -1.48 -9.85 7.49
C PHE A 73 -0.09 -9.23 7.44
N ASP A 74 0.46 -9.15 6.22
CA ASP A 74 1.82 -8.63 5.98
C ASP A 74 1.84 -7.11 5.69
N GLY A 75 0.68 -6.50 5.41
CA GLY A 75 0.56 -5.06 5.15
C GLY A 75 -0.86 -4.57 4.96
N LEU A 76 -1.00 -3.27 4.68
CA LEU A 76 -2.29 -2.59 4.49
C LEU A 76 -2.43 -2.07 3.06
N PHE A 77 -3.58 -2.33 2.44
CA PHE A 77 -3.94 -1.79 1.13
C PHE A 77 -4.96 -0.64 1.27
N GLY A 78 -4.47 0.60 1.24
CA GLY A 78 -5.30 1.79 1.43
C GLY A 78 -6.25 2.06 0.25
N LEU A 79 -7.54 2.23 0.55
CA LEU A 79 -8.61 2.54 -0.43
C LEU A 79 -9.26 3.91 -0.25
N ALA A 80 -8.85 4.65 0.79
CA ALA A 80 -9.35 6.00 1.04
C ALA A 80 -8.86 7.00 -0.04
N PHE A 81 -9.41 8.22 -0.03
CA PHE A 81 -9.00 9.27 -0.95
C PHE A 81 -7.63 9.87 -0.61
N SER A 82 -6.94 10.44 -1.61
CA SER A 82 -5.61 11.05 -1.46
C SER A 82 -5.46 12.09 -0.33
N PRO A 83 -6.46 12.92 0.02
CA PRO A 83 -6.32 13.86 1.15
C PRO A 83 -6.05 13.18 2.50
N LEU A 84 -6.36 11.89 2.64
CA LEU A 84 -6.10 11.09 3.83
C LEU A 84 -4.85 10.20 3.69
N SER A 85 -4.15 10.31 2.56
CA SER A 85 -2.90 9.57 2.34
C SER A 85 -1.70 10.36 2.84
N SER A 86 -0.66 9.64 3.29
CA SER A 86 0.62 10.26 3.59
C SER A 86 1.19 10.99 2.36
N PRO A 87 1.84 12.15 2.54
CA PRO A 87 2.37 12.93 1.42
C PRO A 87 3.21 12.08 0.45
N GLY A 88 2.83 12.12 -0.83
CA GLY A 88 3.55 11.40 -1.89
C GLY A 88 3.16 9.92 -2.07
N LEU A 89 2.30 9.36 -1.22
CA LEU A 89 1.84 7.97 -1.29
C LEU A 89 0.39 7.91 -1.76
N LYS A 90 0.18 8.10 -3.06
CA LYS A 90 -1.15 8.02 -3.65
C LYS A 90 -1.71 6.59 -3.51
N PRO A 91 -2.94 6.40 -2.99
CA PRO A 91 -3.57 5.10 -2.89
C PRO A 91 -3.55 4.32 -4.22
N PRO A 92 -3.20 3.02 -4.23
CA PRO A 92 -3.02 2.26 -5.47
C PRO A 92 -4.27 2.28 -6.37
N PHE A 93 -5.46 2.11 -5.79
CA PHE A 93 -6.72 2.14 -6.54
C PHE A 93 -6.90 3.44 -7.33
N LEU A 94 -6.61 4.60 -6.74
CA LEU A 94 -6.71 5.89 -7.43
C LEU A 94 -5.66 6.04 -8.54
N THR A 95 -4.53 5.34 -8.44
CA THR A 95 -3.52 5.31 -9.51
C THR A 95 -3.99 4.44 -10.66
N LEU A 96 -4.58 3.27 -10.38
CA LEU A 96 -5.18 2.39 -11.38
C LEU A 96 -6.32 3.09 -12.14
N ALA A 97 -7.25 3.70 -11.40
CA ALA A 97 -8.39 4.43 -11.95
C ALA A 97 -7.95 5.59 -12.86
N ASN A 98 -7.00 6.42 -12.40
CA ASN A 98 -6.52 7.55 -13.19
C ASN A 98 -5.74 7.14 -14.46
N ARG A 99 -5.18 5.93 -14.48
CA ARG A 99 -4.47 5.39 -15.65
C ARG A 99 -5.38 4.58 -16.56
N GLY A 100 -6.67 4.47 -16.26
CA GLY A 100 -7.62 3.68 -17.06
C GLY A 100 -7.32 2.18 -17.05
N LEU A 101 -6.70 1.67 -15.98
CA LEU A 101 -6.32 0.26 -15.85
C LEU A 101 -7.43 -0.61 -15.23
N LEU A 102 -8.60 -0.02 -15.01
CA LEU A 102 -9.78 -0.68 -14.46
C LEU A 102 -10.91 -0.63 -15.50
N ASN A 103 -11.74 -1.68 -15.55
CA ASN A 103 -12.91 -1.67 -16.43
C ASN A 103 -13.94 -0.61 -16.01
N ALA A 104 -14.06 -0.38 -14.70
CA ALA A 104 -14.84 0.70 -14.11
C ALA A 104 -14.08 1.32 -12.93
N ASN A 105 -14.27 2.62 -12.66
CA ASN A 105 -13.62 3.29 -11.52
C ASN A 105 -14.37 3.05 -10.20
N GLN A 106 -14.58 1.77 -9.86
CA GLN A 106 -15.30 1.31 -8.67
C GLN A 106 -14.62 0.07 -8.08
N PHE A 107 -14.87 -0.20 -6.82
CA PHE A 107 -14.50 -1.46 -6.16
C PHE A 107 -15.67 -1.95 -5.33
N SER A 108 -15.68 -3.24 -5.00
CA SER A 108 -16.71 -3.83 -4.14
C SER A 108 -16.11 -4.85 -3.19
N PHE A 109 -16.79 -5.06 -2.07
CA PHE A 109 -16.44 -6.07 -1.08
C PHE A 109 -17.59 -7.04 -0.91
N THR A 110 -17.27 -8.33 -0.87
CA THR A 110 -18.15 -9.36 -0.32
C THR A 110 -17.48 -9.88 0.94
N LEU A 111 -18.19 -9.88 2.07
CA LEU A 111 -17.70 -10.38 3.35
C LEU A 111 -18.65 -11.47 3.84
N GLY A 112 -18.11 -12.63 4.18
CA GLY A 112 -18.84 -13.76 4.75
C GLY A 112 -18.03 -14.44 5.85
N ASP A 113 -18.66 -15.39 6.52
CA ASP A 113 -18.08 -16.06 7.70
C ASP A 113 -16.82 -16.89 7.35
N ASP A 114 -16.77 -17.43 6.13
CA ASP A 114 -15.65 -18.25 5.62
C ASP A 114 -14.65 -17.45 4.75
N GLY A 115 -14.79 -16.12 4.66
CA GLY A 115 -13.88 -15.25 3.91
C GLY A 115 -14.58 -14.16 3.11
N GLY A 116 -13.83 -13.52 2.21
CA GLY A 116 -14.36 -12.42 1.42
C GLY A 116 -13.59 -12.16 0.13
N TRP A 117 -14.16 -11.31 -0.70
CA TRP A 117 -13.63 -10.91 -2.00
C TRP A 117 -13.54 -9.39 -2.08
N LEU A 118 -12.44 -8.89 -2.64
CA LEU A 118 -12.28 -7.49 -3.03
C LEU A 118 -12.05 -7.43 -4.54
N ASP A 119 -13.05 -6.90 -5.24
CA ASP A 119 -12.98 -6.67 -6.68
C ASP A 119 -12.57 -5.23 -6.97
N LEU A 120 -11.51 -5.07 -7.77
CA LEU A 120 -11.05 -3.78 -8.28
C LEU A 120 -11.51 -3.63 -9.73
N GLY A 121 -12.37 -2.67 -9.99
CA GLY A 121 -12.82 -2.31 -11.33
C GLY A 121 -13.92 -3.18 -11.92
N LYS A 122 -14.54 -4.02 -11.11
CA LYS A 122 -15.74 -4.80 -11.44
C LYS A 122 -16.67 -4.80 -10.23
N ILE A 123 -17.97 -4.88 -10.48
CA ILE A 123 -18.94 -5.29 -9.46
C ILE A 123 -19.49 -6.63 -9.98
N PRO A 124 -19.44 -7.71 -9.19
CA PRO A 124 -20.05 -8.98 -9.57
C PRO A 124 -21.56 -8.87 -9.76
#